data_AF-A0A543ID93-F1
#
_entry.id   AF-A0A543ID93-F1
#
_cell.length_a   1.000
_cell.length_b   1.000
_cell.length_c   1.000
_cell.angle_alpha   90.00
_cell.angle_beta   90.00
_cell.angle_gamma   90.00
#
_symmetry.space_group_name_H-M   'P 1'
#
loop_
_entity.id
_entity.type
_entity.pdbx_description
1 polymer ?
#
loop_
_entity_poly.entity_id
_entity_poly.type
_entity_poly.pdbx_seq_one_letter_code
_entity_poly.pdbx_strand_id
1 'polypeptide(L)'
;MDDRRPEHWLTACALLYGLTHHIGFGLAWLGTVGDTRWADWADILTPYAVLLTAAAALHTGRADVRCWALYLVGAVTYVEGHGIHLAANSVGNDTPGIPVVHLWDEVVGHYLWYAGTALVFAALARALAARPAPPMRYALIPALVVAVTWTTNSLEGGTAVMGLVIAAAFTVWGVRARRHLGRTLVPAFAPAVVALAVYGIWHRGFPEPTELGWI
;
A
#
# COMPACT_ATOMS: atom_id res chain seq x y z
N MET A 1 19.11 -9.95 -25.52
CA MET A 1 17.95 -9.03 -25.40
C MET A 1 17.21 -9.47 -24.17
N ASP A 2 17.40 -8.78 -23.04
CA ASP A 2 16.72 -9.13 -21.80
C ASP A 2 15.42 -8.33 -21.76
N ASP A 3 14.31 -9.00 -22.11
CA ASP A 3 12.95 -8.44 -22.22
C ASP A 3 12.31 -8.10 -20.87
N ARG A 4 13.05 -8.21 -19.77
CA ARG A 4 12.54 -7.96 -18.41
C ARG A 4 12.58 -6.47 -18.09
N ARG A 5 11.59 -5.75 -18.61
CA ARG A 5 11.39 -4.32 -18.33
C ARG A 5 10.93 -4.12 -16.88
N PRO A 6 11.70 -3.43 -16.01
CA PRO A 6 11.30 -3.16 -14.63
C PRO A 6 9.96 -2.43 -14.53
N GLU A 7 9.56 -1.71 -15.58
CA GLU A 7 8.28 -1.04 -15.70
C GLU A 7 7.10 -2.01 -15.69
N HIS A 8 7.24 -3.22 -16.24
CA HIS A 8 6.19 -4.24 -16.19
C HIS A 8 5.98 -4.76 -14.77
N TRP A 9 7.08 -5.03 -14.05
CA TRP A 9 7.02 -5.46 -12.67
C TRP A 9 6.53 -4.36 -11.73
N LEU A 10 6.92 -3.10 -11.98
CA LEU A 10 6.40 -1.95 -11.24
C LEU A 10 4.89 -1.78 -11.48
N THR A 11 4.43 -1.94 -12.72
CA THR A 11 3.00 -1.91 -13.05
C THR A 11 2.25 -3.04 -12.38
N ALA A 12 2.79 -4.27 -12.43
CA ALA A 12 2.20 -5.42 -11.74
C ALA A 12 2.13 -5.18 -10.22
N CYS A 13 3.20 -4.63 -9.62
CA CYS A 13 3.23 -4.28 -8.21
C CYS A 13 2.15 -3.26 -7.84
N ALA A 14 1.99 -2.19 -8.61
CA ALA A 14 0.96 -1.18 -8.37
C ALA A 14 -0.47 -1.76 -8.48
N LEU A 15 -0.72 -2.62 -9.48
CA LEU A 15 -2.02 -3.24 -9.67
C LEU A 15 -2.32 -4.30 -8.61
N LEU A 16 -1.35 -5.12 -8.25
CA LEU A 16 -1.51 -6.13 -7.19
C LEU A 16 -1.65 -5.49 -5.82
N TYR A 17 -0.92 -4.40 -5.55
CA TYR A 17 -1.13 -3.56 -4.36
C TYR A 17 -2.59 -3.12 -4.27
N GLY A 18 -3.13 -2.52 -5.33
CA GLY A 18 -4.52 -2.07 -5.27
C GLY A 18 -5.57 -3.18 -5.27
N LEU A 19 -5.28 -4.32 -5.89
CA LEU A 19 -6.21 -5.45 -5.91
C LEU A 19 -6.24 -6.19 -4.57
N THR A 20 -5.06 -6.51 -4.03
CA THR A 20 -4.94 -7.43 -2.89
C THR A 20 -5.27 -6.76 -1.56
N HIS A 21 -4.97 -5.47 -1.39
CA HIS A 21 -5.42 -4.71 -0.21
C HIS A 21 -6.94 -4.56 -0.11
N HIS A 22 -7.69 -4.77 -1.20
CA HIS A 22 -9.15 -4.69 -1.23
C HIS A 22 -9.80 -6.08 -1.33
N ILE A 23 -9.01 -7.16 -1.32
CA ILE A 23 -9.51 -8.52 -1.55
C ILE A 23 -10.37 -9.02 -0.38
N GLY A 24 -9.99 -8.69 0.86
CA GLY A 24 -10.73 -9.10 2.04
C GLY A 24 -12.17 -8.58 2.02
N PHE A 25 -12.33 -7.30 1.68
CA PHE A 25 -13.64 -6.69 1.46
C PHE A 25 -14.40 -7.35 0.31
N GLY A 26 -13.76 -7.50 -0.85
CA GLY A 26 -14.39 -8.08 -2.05
C GLY A 26 -14.81 -9.55 -1.91
N LEU A 27 -14.22 -10.28 -0.96
CA LEU A 27 -14.50 -11.70 -0.70
C LEU A 27 -15.27 -11.94 0.61
N ALA A 28 -15.63 -10.90 1.37
CA ALA A 28 -16.35 -11.03 2.63
C ALA A 28 -17.66 -11.84 2.50
N TRP A 29 -18.33 -11.74 1.34
CA TRP A 29 -19.57 -12.47 1.03
C TRP A 29 -19.41 -14.00 0.98
N LEU A 30 -18.19 -14.52 0.87
CA LEU A 30 -17.92 -15.96 0.88
C LEU A 30 -18.10 -16.59 2.27
N GLY A 31 -18.14 -15.78 3.34
CA GLY A 31 -18.39 -16.24 4.70
C GLY A 31 -17.24 -17.02 5.32
N THR A 32 -17.58 -17.92 6.24
CA THR A 32 -16.64 -18.63 7.12
C THR A 32 -16.13 -19.95 6.53
N VAL A 33 -14.92 -20.34 6.94
CA VAL A 33 -14.30 -21.64 6.69
C VAL A 33 -13.61 -22.12 7.97
N GLY A 34 -14.20 -23.12 8.63
CA GLY A 34 -13.81 -23.47 10.00
C GLY A 34 -14.03 -22.29 10.95
N ASP A 35 -13.01 -22.00 11.77
CA ASP A 35 -13.03 -20.90 12.74
C ASP A 35 -12.53 -19.55 12.15
N THR A 36 -12.34 -19.46 10.83
CA THR A 36 -11.86 -18.26 10.14
C THR A 36 -12.75 -17.90 8.94
N ARG A 37 -12.38 -16.89 8.14
CA ARG A 37 -13.09 -16.51 6.90
C ARG A 37 -12.30 -16.81 5.64
N TRP A 38 -12.99 -17.00 4.52
CA TRP A 38 -12.34 -17.13 3.21
C TRP A 38 -11.53 -15.88 2.84
N ALA A 39 -12.00 -14.70 3.27
CA ALA A 39 -11.29 -13.45 3.14
C ALA A 39 -9.90 -13.51 3.79
N ASP A 40 -9.79 -14.05 5.01
CA ASP A 40 -8.53 -14.17 5.75
C ASP A 40 -7.50 -15.00 4.95
N TRP A 41 -7.93 -16.14 4.41
CA TRP A 41 -7.06 -17.02 3.62
C TRP A 41 -6.60 -16.38 2.32
N ALA A 42 -7.48 -15.63 1.66
CA ALA A 42 -7.11 -14.90 0.45
C ALA A 42 -6.11 -13.77 0.78
N ASP A 43 -6.27 -13.10 1.91
CA ASP A 43 -5.43 -11.98 2.31
C ASP A 43 -4.00 -12.40 2.71
N ILE A 44 -3.77 -13.67 3.07
CA ILE A 44 -2.41 -14.24 3.19
C ILE A 44 -1.57 -14.01 1.93
N LEU A 45 -2.20 -13.94 0.74
CA LEU A 45 -1.50 -13.75 -0.53
C LEU A 45 -1.04 -12.30 -0.75
N THR A 46 -1.59 -11.33 -0.02
CA THR A 46 -1.35 -9.89 -0.19
C THR A 46 0.14 -9.54 -0.08
N PRO A 47 0.89 -9.93 0.98
CA PRO A 47 2.31 -9.65 1.05
C PRO A 47 3.13 -10.29 -0.08
N TYR A 48 2.80 -11.53 -0.48
CA TYR A 48 3.53 -12.20 -1.56
C TYR A 48 3.34 -11.50 -2.90
N ALA A 49 2.10 -11.13 -3.23
CA ALA A 49 1.78 -10.47 -4.49
C ALA A 49 2.51 -9.12 -4.61
N VAL A 50 2.50 -8.31 -3.55
CA VAL A 50 3.14 -7.00 -3.53
C VAL A 50 4.66 -7.09 -3.48
N LEU A 51 5.21 -7.89 -2.56
CA LEU A 51 6.65 -7.93 -2.31
C LEU A 51 7.43 -8.65 -3.41
N LEU A 52 6.90 -9.75 -3.97
CA LEU A 52 7.59 -10.46 -5.04
C LEU A 52 7.66 -9.62 -6.33
N THR A 53 6.60 -8.88 -6.66
CA THR A 53 6.61 -7.98 -7.81
C THR A 53 7.48 -6.74 -7.59
N ALA A 54 7.51 -6.20 -6.36
CA ALA A 54 8.46 -5.15 -5.99
C ALA A 54 9.92 -5.63 -6.08
N ALA A 55 10.23 -6.81 -5.55
CA ALA A 55 11.57 -7.41 -5.65
C ALA A 55 11.96 -7.66 -7.12
N ALA A 56 11.04 -8.14 -7.95
CA ALA A 56 11.29 -8.33 -9.38
C ALA A 56 11.57 -7.00 -10.09
N ALA A 57 10.87 -5.92 -9.74
CA ALA A 57 11.12 -4.58 -10.26
C ALA A 57 12.50 -4.04 -9.82
N LEU A 58 12.90 -4.25 -8.56
CA LEU A 58 14.24 -3.89 -8.07
C LEU A 58 15.34 -4.69 -8.77
N HIS A 59 15.15 -6.00 -8.89
CA HIS A 59 16.11 -6.90 -9.52
C HIS A 59 16.34 -6.54 -11.00
N THR A 60 15.26 -6.43 -11.77
CA THR A 60 15.31 -6.08 -13.19
C THR A 60 15.75 -4.62 -13.42
N GLY A 61 15.47 -3.74 -12.45
CA GLY A 61 15.96 -2.37 -12.40
C GLY A 61 17.45 -2.25 -12.06
N ARG A 62 18.11 -3.34 -11.66
CA ARG A 62 19.50 -3.40 -11.18
C ARG A 62 19.74 -2.50 -9.96
N ALA A 63 18.83 -2.59 -8.99
CA ALA A 63 18.90 -1.83 -7.74
C ALA A 63 20.21 -2.10 -6.98
N ASP A 64 20.75 -1.04 -6.35
CA ASP A 64 21.97 -1.13 -5.53
C ASP A 64 21.69 -1.80 -4.17
N VAL A 65 22.76 -2.13 -3.43
CA VAL A 65 22.67 -2.75 -2.09
C VAL A 65 21.86 -1.92 -1.09
N ARG A 66 21.87 -0.59 -1.23
CA ARG A 66 21.14 0.31 -0.32
C ARG A 66 19.63 0.24 -0.59
N CYS A 67 19.23 0.12 -1.85
CA CYS A 67 17.84 -0.10 -2.24
C CYS A 67 17.36 -1.47 -1.73
N TRP A 68 18.18 -2.52 -1.86
CA TRP A 68 17.85 -3.83 -1.31
C TRP A 68 17.75 -3.83 0.22
N ALA A 69 18.67 -3.16 0.93
CA ALA A 69 18.58 -3.03 2.37
C ALA A 69 17.30 -2.29 2.80
N LEU A 70 16.96 -1.18 2.14
CA LEU A 70 15.73 -0.44 2.39
C LEU A 70 14.48 -1.29 2.09
N TYR A 71 14.50 -2.03 0.98
CA TYR A 71 13.45 -2.98 0.63
C TYR A 71 13.29 -4.07 1.68
N LEU A 72 14.38 -4.67 2.16
CA LEU A 72 14.31 -5.76 3.15
C LEU A 72 13.73 -5.26 4.49
N VAL A 73 14.16 -4.09 4.95
CA VAL A 73 13.58 -3.46 6.15
C VAL A 73 12.09 -3.18 5.92
N GLY A 74 11.72 -2.61 4.77
CA GLY A 74 10.33 -2.36 4.42
C GLY A 74 9.50 -3.64 4.31
N ALA A 75 10.02 -4.68 3.69
CA ALA A 75 9.37 -5.97 3.49
C ALA A 75 9.12 -6.69 4.81
N VAL A 76 10.11 -6.73 5.72
CA VAL A 76 9.92 -7.31 7.05
C VAL A 76 8.87 -6.52 7.82
N THR A 77 8.98 -5.19 7.85
CA THR A 77 8.00 -4.33 8.55
C THR A 77 6.58 -4.49 7.98
N TYR A 78 6.47 -4.61 6.65
CA TYR A 78 5.22 -4.84 5.94
C TYR A 78 4.59 -6.18 6.33
N VAL A 79 5.36 -7.27 6.28
CA VAL A 79 4.88 -8.64 6.57
C VAL A 79 4.48 -8.76 8.04
N GLU A 80 5.28 -8.21 8.95
CA GLU A 80 4.95 -8.20 10.38
C GLU A 80 3.67 -7.41 10.64
N GLY A 81 3.55 -6.19 10.10
CA GLY A 81 2.36 -5.38 10.26
C GLY A 81 1.10 -6.01 9.68
N HIS A 82 1.17 -6.52 8.44
CA HIS A 82 0.05 -7.19 7.78
C HIS A 82 -0.31 -8.51 8.48
N GLY A 83 0.67 -9.28 8.91
CA GLY A 83 0.44 -10.54 9.64
C GLY A 83 -0.20 -10.31 11.01
N ILE A 84 0.22 -9.28 11.74
CA ILE A 84 -0.41 -8.86 13.00
C ILE A 84 -1.88 -8.47 12.75
N HIS A 85 -2.12 -7.59 11.76
CA HIS A 85 -3.46 -7.17 11.35
C HIS A 85 -4.33 -8.38 11.03
N LEU A 86 -3.89 -9.23 10.10
CA LEU A 86 -4.64 -10.42 9.67
C LEU A 86 -4.98 -11.36 10.83
N ALA A 87 -3.99 -11.68 11.68
CA ALA A 87 -4.20 -12.58 12.80
C ALA A 87 -5.14 -11.99 13.85
N ALA A 88 -4.97 -10.70 14.18
CA ALA A 88 -5.82 -10.01 15.13
C ALA A 88 -7.25 -9.86 14.60
N ASN A 89 -7.40 -9.52 13.32
CA ASN A 89 -8.71 -9.40 12.66
C ASN A 89 -9.46 -10.73 12.63
N SER A 90 -8.77 -11.83 12.31
CA SER A 90 -9.38 -13.17 12.32
C SER A 90 -9.87 -13.55 13.73
N VAL A 91 -9.07 -13.29 14.77
CA VAL A 91 -9.49 -13.48 16.17
C VAL A 91 -10.64 -12.54 16.56
N GLY A 92 -10.60 -11.28 16.16
CA GLY A 92 -11.64 -10.28 16.47
C GLY A 92 -12.97 -10.58 15.78
N ASN A 93 -12.93 -11.19 14.59
CA ASN A 93 -14.10 -11.66 13.87
C ASN A 93 -14.82 -12.83 14.57
N ASP A 94 -14.07 -13.68 15.26
CA ASP A 94 -14.62 -14.82 16.04
C ASP A 94 -15.01 -14.40 17.46
N THR A 95 -14.20 -13.56 18.11
CA THR A 95 -14.46 -13.05 19.47
C THR A 95 -14.46 -11.51 19.51
N PRO A 96 -15.58 -10.85 19.16
CA PRO A 96 -15.66 -9.40 19.08
C PRO A 96 -15.53 -8.70 20.44
N GLY A 97 -15.04 -7.45 20.40
CA GLY A 97 -15.05 -6.55 21.56
C GLY A 97 -13.85 -6.67 22.50
N ILE A 98 -12.77 -7.35 22.10
CA ILE A 98 -11.53 -7.45 22.88
C ILE A 98 -10.63 -6.21 22.61
N PRO A 99 -10.35 -5.35 23.60
CA PRO A 99 -9.58 -4.11 23.37
C PRO A 99 -8.13 -4.36 22.91
N VAL A 100 -7.49 -5.42 23.39
CA VAL A 100 -6.11 -5.75 22.97
C VAL A 100 -6.06 -6.25 21.52
N VAL A 101 -7.13 -6.89 21.03
CA VAL A 101 -7.23 -7.27 19.61
C VAL A 101 -7.32 -6.02 18.76
N HIS A 102 -8.20 -5.08 19.11
CA HIS A 102 -8.30 -3.79 18.41
C HIS A 102 -6.98 -3.00 18.41
N LEU A 103 -6.24 -2.99 19.53
CA LEU A 103 -4.92 -2.35 19.58
C LEU A 103 -3.95 -2.94 18.55
N TRP A 104 -3.87 -4.27 18.46
CA TRP A 104 -2.94 -4.93 17.53
C TRP A 104 -3.41 -4.86 16.09
N ASP A 105 -4.71 -5.02 15.86
CA ASP A 105 -5.34 -4.95 14.55
C ASP A 105 -5.28 -3.52 13.98
N GLU A 106 -6.03 -2.61 14.60
CA GLU A 106 -6.36 -1.30 14.03
C GLU A 106 -5.26 -0.27 14.24
N VAL A 107 -4.50 -0.37 15.32
CA VAL A 107 -3.46 0.61 15.64
C VAL A 107 -2.09 0.09 15.19
N VAL A 108 -1.55 -0.91 15.88
CA VAL A 108 -0.14 -1.30 15.67
C VAL A 108 0.06 -1.94 14.29
N GLY A 109 -0.85 -2.85 13.89
CA GLY A 109 -0.82 -3.55 12.61
C GLY A 109 -0.81 -2.57 11.44
N HIS A 110 -1.77 -1.65 11.39
CA HIS A 110 -1.85 -0.64 10.33
C HIS A 110 -0.63 0.30 10.26
N TYR A 111 -0.15 0.81 11.41
CA TYR A 111 1.05 1.67 11.40
C TYR A 111 2.29 0.93 10.86
N LEU A 112 2.54 -0.31 11.29
CA LEU A 112 3.66 -1.10 10.79
C LEU A 112 3.49 -1.46 9.31
N TRP A 113 2.31 -1.94 8.94
CA TRP A 113 2.01 -2.37 7.58
C TRP A 113 2.23 -1.24 6.56
N TYR A 114 1.68 -0.06 6.83
CA TYR A 114 1.78 1.07 5.90
C TYR A 114 3.15 1.76 5.96
N ALA A 115 3.84 1.76 7.11
CA ALA A 115 5.24 2.17 7.18
C ALA A 115 6.13 1.24 6.33
N GLY A 116 5.94 -0.07 6.43
CA GLY A 116 6.63 -1.06 5.59
C GLY A 116 6.35 -0.85 4.10
N THR A 117 5.08 -0.62 3.74
CA THR A 117 4.67 -0.29 2.37
C THR A 117 5.39 0.94 1.84
N ALA A 118 5.46 2.02 2.64
CA ALA A 118 6.13 3.25 2.28
C ALA A 118 7.64 3.04 2.06
N LEU A 119 8.30 2.22 2.88
CA LEU A 119 9.72 1.90 2.72
C LEU A 119 9.98 1.08 1.43
N VAL A 120 9.10 0.14 1.10
CA VAL A 120 9.15 -0.61 -0.18
C VAL A 120 8.99 0.34 -1.36
N PHE A 121 8.01 1.26 -1.31
CA PHE A 121 7.83 2.27 -2.34
C PHE A 121 9.01 3.24 -2.43
N ALA A 122 9.64 3.59 -1.31
CA ALA A 122 10.85 4.41 -1.31
C ALA A 122 12.05 3.69 -1.96
N ALA A 123 12.19 2.38 -1.74
CA ALA A 123 13.21 1.57 -2.42
C ALA A 123 12.98 1.52 -3.93
N LEU A 124 11.73 1.28 -4.37
CA LEU A 124 11.34 1.29 -5.79
C LEU A 124 11.57 2.66 -6.43
N ALA A 125 11.09 3.73 -5.77
CA ALA A 125 11.26 5.10 -6.21
C ALA A 125 12.74 5.40 -6.39
N ARG A 126 13.59 5.15 -5.39
CA ARG A 126 15.03 5.37 -5.46
C ARG A 126 15.69 4.59 -6.61
N ALA A 127 15.40 3.30 -6.73
CA ALA A 127 16.05 2.43 -7.71
C ALA A 127 15.68 2.79 -9.15
N LEU A 128 14.43 3.21 -9.36
CA LEU A 128 13.89 3.41 -10.70
C LEU A 128 13.74 4.90 -11.08
N ALA A 129 14.01 5.82 -10.16
CA ALA A 129 13.80 7.26 -10.27
C ALA A 129 14.25 7.84 -11.61
N ALA A 130 15.50 7.50 -12.00
CA ALA A 130 16.22 8.10 -13.13
C ALA A 130 15.96 7.38 -14.46
N ARG A 131 15.16 6.31 -14.46
CA ARG A 131 14.79 5.59 -15.70
C ARG A 131 13.93 6.50 -16.60
N PRO A 132 13.94 6.29 -17.92
CA PRO A 132 13.05 7.02 -18.82
C PRO A 132 11.59 6.89 -18.38
N ALA A 133 10.84 7.99 -18.38
CA ALA A 133 9.43 7.94 -18.03
C ALA A 133 8.64 7.23 -19.14
N PRO A 134 7.75 6.27 -18.80
CA PRO A 134 6.82 5.71 -19.75
C PRO A 134 5.82 6.80 -20.21
N PRO A 135 5.21 6.64 -21.39
CA PRO A 135 4.11 7.49 -21.80
C PRO A 135 3.01 7.51 -20.71
N MET A 136 2.52 8.71 -20.36
CA MET A 136 1.60 8.91 -19.24
C MET A 136 0.37 7.98 -19.29
N ARG A 137 -0.18 7.72 -20.49
CA ARG A 137 -1.34 6.82 -20.68
C ARG A 137 -1.14 5.41 -20.12
N TYR A 138 0.11 4.93 -20.04
CA TYR A 138 0.42 3.61 -19.48
C TYR A 138 0.70 3.65 -17.97
N ALA A 139 1.14 4.80 -17.46
CA ALA A 139 1.44 4.98 -16.04
C ALA A 139 0.26 5.51 -15.22
N LEU A 140 -0.72 6.15 -15.86
CA LEU A 140 -1.80 6.85 -15.18
C LEU A 140 -2.70 5.90 -14.40
N ILE A 141 -3.18 4.81 -15.02
CA ILE A 141 -4.06 3.85 -14.35
C ILE A 141 -3.36 3.22 -13.13
N PRO A 142 -2.16 2.63 -13.25
CA PRO A 142 -1.47 2.08 -12.08
C PRO A 142 -1.19 3.12 -11.00
N ALA A 143 -0.84 4.35 -11.38
CA ALA A 143 -0.63 5.44 -10.42
C ALA A 143 -1.92 5.79 -9.67
N LEU A 144 -3.05 5.93 -10.37
CA LEU A 144 -4.33 6.23 -9.73
C LEU A 144 -4.83 5.08 -8.86
N VAL A 145 -4.54 3.83 -9.22
CA VAL A 145 -4.79 2.67 -8.35
C VAL A 145 -4.02 2.83 -7.05
N VAL A 146 -2.72 3.14 -7.10
CA VAL A 146 -1.93 3.44 -5.89
C VAL A 146 -2.53 4.60 -5.10
N ALA A 147 -3.00 5.66 -5.77
CA ALA A 147 -3.59 6.82 -5.10
C ALA A 147 -4.86 6.45 -4.34
N VAL A 148 -5.78 5.71 -4.97
CA VAL A 148 -7.03 5.26 -4.34
C VAL A 148 -6.71 4.33 -3.18
N THR A 149 -5.90 3.29 -3.40
CA THR A 149 -5.57 2.31 -2.36
C THR A 149 -4.85 2.95 -1.19
N TRP A 150 -3.87 3.84 -1.43
CA TRP A 150 -3.20 4.57 -0.34
C TRP A 150 -4.19 5.42 0.45
N THR A 151 -5.13 6.08 -0.23
CA THR A 151 -6.16 6.92 0.44
C THR A 151 -7.10 6.08 1.29
N THR A 152 -7.70 5.04 0.71
CA THR A 152 -8.68 4.20 1.43
C THR A 152 -8.03 3.49 2.60
N ASN A 153 -6.84 2.93 2.40
CA ASN A 153 -6.10 2.24 3.47
C ASN A 153 -5.74 3.20 4.60
N SER A 154 -5.29 4.41 4.27
CA SER A 154 -4.94 5.39 5.29
C SER A 154 -6.16 5.85 6.11
N LEU A 155 -7.33 5.93 5.47
CA LEU A 155 -8.58 6.32 6.15
C LEU A 155 -9.14 5.18 7.00
N GLU A 156 -9.34 4.00 6.40
CA GLU A 156 -9.88 2.82 7.10
C GLU A 156 -8.93 2.33 8.19
N GLY A 157 -7.62 2.33 7.94
CA GLY A 157 -6.66 1.84 8.92
C GLY A 157 -6.22 2.86 9.96
N GLY A 158 -7.06 3.85 10.31
CA GLY A 158 -6.78 4.82 11.39
C GLY A 158 -5.48 5.62 11.28
N THR A 159 -4.89 5.72 10.08
CA THR A 159 -3.50 6.19 9.86
C THR A 159 -3.42 7.40 8.93
N ALA A 160 -4.52 8.12 8.75
CA ALA A 160 -4.68 9.16 7.75
C ALA A 160 -3.61 10.27 7.81
N VAL A 161 -3.18 10.66 9.02
CA VAL A 161 -2.10 11.65 9.20
C VAL A 161 -0.77 11.13 8.66
N MET A 162 -0.41 9.88 8.98
CA MET A 162 0.79 9.24 8.42
C MET A 162 0.67 9.13 6.90
N GLY A 163 -0.49 8.67 6.42
CA GLY A 163 -0.82 8.56 5.00
C GLY A 163 -0.61 9.88 4.26
N LEU A 164 -1.11 10.98 4.81
CA LEU A 164 -1.00 12.33 4.26
C LEU A 164 0.46 12.80 4.21
N VAL A 165 1.22 12.62 5.30
CA VAL A 165 2.63 13.03 5.37
C VAL A 165 3.48 12.27 4.35
N ILE A 166 3.29 10.95 4.25
CA ILE A 166 4.03 10.10 3.30
C ILE A 166 3.64 10.44 1.86
N ALA A 167 2.34 10.61 1.57
CA ALA A 167 1.88 10.99 0.25
C ALA A 167 2.42 12.37 -0.17
N ALA A 168 2.48 13.34 0.75
CA ALA A 168 3.09 14.63 0.50
C ALA A 168 4.59 14.50 0.20
N ALA A 169 5.32 13.68 0.97
CA ALA A 169 6.73 13.43 0.75
C ALA A 169 7.01 12.82 -0.63
N PHE A 170 6.25 11.79 -1.03
CA PHE A 170 6.39 11.17 -2.36
C PHE A 170 5.98 12.11 -3.50
N THR A 171 4.95 12.93 -3.29
CA THR A 171 4.54 13.95 -4.27
C THR A 171 5.66 14.95 -4.50
N VAL A 172 6.22 15.50 -3.42
CA VAL A 172 7.32 16.47 -3.48
C VAL A 172 8.55 15.84 -4.14
N TRP A 173 8.87 14.60 -3.80
CA TRP A 173 9.97 13.88 -4.44
C TRP A 173 9.71 13.65 -5.94
N GLY A 174 8.49 13.29 -6.33
CA GLY A 174 8.10 13.09 -7.73
C GLY A 174 8.20 14.37 -8.57
N VAL A 175 7.85 15.52 -7.98
CA VAL A 175 8.06 16.85 -8.59
C VAL A 175 9.56 17.11 -8.82
N ARG A 176 10.42 16.75 -7.85
CA ARG A 176 11.87 16.92 -7.94
C ARG A 176 12.55 15.96 -8.94
N ALA A 177 11.98 14.78 -9.18
CA ALA A 177 12.50 13.79 -10.14
C ALA A 177 12.36 14.18 -11.62
N ARG A 178 11.69 15.31 -11.93
CA ARG A 178 11.57 15.93 -13.28
C ARG A 178 11.04 15.00 -14.38
N ARG A 179 11.81 14.71 -15.45
CA ARG A 179 11.35 14.01 -16.68
C ARG A 179 11.56 12.49 -16.65
N HIS A 180 11.92 11.95 -15.50
CA HIS A 180 12.19 10.52 -15.33
C HIS A 180 11.00 9.79 -14.73
N LEU A 181 11.08 8.46 -14.65
CA LEU A 181 10.03 7.60 -14.11
C LEU A 181 9.60 8.03 -12.70
N GLY A 182 10.48 8.61 -11.88
CA GLY A 182 10.11 9.15 -10.57
C GLY A 182 8.96 10.18 -10.60
N ARG A 183 8.69 10.82 -11.75
CA ARG A 183 7.54 11.72 -11.93
C ARG A 183 6.20 11.01 -11.77
N THR A 184 6.13 9.69 -11.96
CA THR A 184 4.88 8.92 -11.78
C THR A 184 4.40 8.90 -10.33
N LEU A 185 5.25 9.27 -9.36
CA LEU A 185 4.81 9.46 -7.98
C LEU A 185 3.84 10.64 -7.84
N VAL A 186 3.87 11.63 -8.74
CA VAL A 186 2.92 12.76 -8.70
C VAL A 186 1.48 12.28 -8.92
N PRO A 187 1.13 11.62 -10.05
CA PRO A 187 -0.21 11.07 -10.20
C PRO A 187 -0.53 9.94 -9.20
N ALA A 188 0.46 9.31 -8.56
CA ALA A 188 0.22 8.27 -7.56
C ALA A 188 -0.07 8.81 -6.16
N PHE A 189 0.47 9.97 -5.77
CA PHE A 189 0.34 10.48 -4.40
C PHE A 189 -0.28 11.87 -4.30
N ALA A 190 -0.20 12.72 -5.32
CA ALA A 190 -0.84 14.04 -5.25
C ALA A 190 -2.37 13.93 -5.12
N PRO A 191 -3.06 13.02 -5.84
CA PRO A 191 -4.49 12.81 -5.62
C PRO A 191 -4.80 12.32 -4.20
N ALA A 192 -3.94 11.45 -3.63
CA ALA A 192 -4.10 10.98 -2.26
C ALA A 192 -3.93 12.11 -1.23
N VAL A 193 -2.96 13.01 -1.42
CA VAL A 193 -2.81 14.23 -0.61
C VAL A 193 -4.09 15.06 -0.64
N VAL A 194 -4.63 15.31 -1.84
CA VAL A 194 -5.85 16.10 -2.01
C VAL A 194 -7.03 15.40 -1.33
N ALA A 195 -7.22 14.10 -1.57
CA ALA A 195 -8.32 13.34 -1.00
C ALA A 195 -8.28 13.31 0.54
N LEU A 196 -7.12 12.98 1.12
CA LEU A 196 -6.94 12.95 2.58
C LEU A 196 -7.11 14.35 3.19
N ALA A 197 -6.53 15.40 2.59
CA ALA A 197 -6.68 16.75 3.11
C ALA A 197 -8.14 17.24 3.06
N VAL A 198 -8.83 17.01 1.94
CA VAL A 198 -10.24 17.38 1.78
C VAL A 198 -11.10 16.62 2.78
N TYR A 199 -10.90 15.30 2.92
CA TYR A 199 -11.63 14.47 3.88
C TYR A 199 -11.41 14.99 5.31
N GLY A 200 -10.15 15.22 5.70
CA GLY A 200 -9.77 15.74 7.01
C GLY A 200 -10.43 17.08 7.36
N ILE A 201 -10.47 18.00 6.39
CA ILE A 201 -11.09 19.32 6.56
C ILE A 201 -12.62 19.17 6.65
N TRP A 202 -13.22 18.36 5.78
CA TRP A 202 -14.67 18.18 5.71
C TRP A 202 -15.24 17.56 6.99
N HIS A 203 -14.59 16.52 7.51
CA HIS A 203 -15.01 15.81 8.72
C HIS A 203 -14.44 16.40 10.01
N ARG A 204 -13.61 17.46 9.92
CA ARG A 204 -12.89 18.07 11.07
C ARG A 204 -12.07 17.04 11.87
N GLY A 205 -11.50 16.08 11.16
CA GLY A 205 -10.87 14.88 11.70
C GLY A 205 -10.81 13.80 10.63
N PHE A 206 -10.36 12.61 10.99
CA PHE A 206 -10.26 11.46 10.09
C PHE A 206 -11.05 10.28 10.66
N PRO A 207 -12.39 10.38 10.74
CA PRO A 207 -13.21 9.21 11.06
C PRO A 207 -12.96 8.11 10.02
N GLU A 208 -13.08 6.86 10.43
CA GLU A 208 -13.00 5.74 9.49
C GLU A 208 -14.29 5.73 8.64
N PRO A 209 -14.22 5.55 7.31
CA PRO A 209 -15.43 5.54 6.49
C PRO A 209 -16.43 4.43 6.87
N THR A 210 -15.97 3.32 7.45
CA THR A 210 -16.83 2.30 8.09
C THR A 210 -17.62 2.84 9.29
N GLU A 211 -17.06 3.73 10.12
CA GLU A 211 -17.81 4.42 11.19
C GLU A 211 -18.93 5.32 10.64
N LEU A 212 -18.79 5.78 9.39
CA LEU A 212 -19.80 6.57 8.68
C LEU A 212 -20.82 5.70 7.91
N GLY A 213 -20.63 4.38 7.88
CA GLY A 213 -21.47 3.43 7.13
C GLY A 213 -21.31 3.52 5.61
N TRP A 214 -20.16 3.96 5.12
CA TRP A 214 -19.90 4.08 3.67
C TRP A 214 -19.37 2.79 3.04
N ILE A 215 -18.87 1.86 3.86
CA ILE A 215 -18.24 0.60 3.47
C ILE A 215 -18.78 -0.52 4.37
#